data_AF-A0A2N1J109-F1
#
_entry.id   AF-A0A2N1J109-F1
#
_cell.length_a   1.000
_cell.length_b   1.000
_cell.length_c   1.000
_cell.angle_alpha   90.00
_cell.angle_beta   90.00
_cell.angle_gamma   90.00
#
_symmetry.space_group_name_H-M   'P 1'
#
loop_
_entity.id
_entity.type
_entity.pdbx_description
1 polymer ?
#
loop_
_entity_poly.entity_id
_entity_poly.type
_entity_poly.pdbx_seq_one_letter_code
_entity_poly.pdbx_strand_id
1 'polypeptide(L)'
;MFLNKRIEVYFQPIISIKDKKIFAVEALVRGFDKNNSVITPNILFSEAKEKNIVDKLDNYIRTKAIEKFKIYYEQNNNLLLFLNFESSVIEKSKNQDFNLQFL
;
A
#
# COMPACT_ATOMS: atom_id res chain seq x y z
N MET A 1 0.75 -6.17 13.82
CA MET A 1 -0.33 -6.52 14.78
C MET A 1 -1.41 -5.45 14.70
N PHE A 2 -2.08 -5.34 13.53
CA PHE A 2 -3.17 -4.39 13.33
C PHE A 2 -4.46 -5.20 13.28
N LEU A 3 -5.42 -4.88 14.15
CA LEU A 3 -6.82 -5.33 14.05
C LEU A 3 -7.10 -6.85 14.19
N ASN A 4 -6.15 -7.67 14.66
CA ASN A 4 -6.23 -9.15 14.61
C ASN A 4 -6.51 -9.69 13.20
N LYS A 5 -6.07 -8.96 12.17
CA LYS A 5 -6.25 -9.28 10.76
C LYS A 5 -4.90 -9.54 10.10
N ARG A 6 -4.87 -10.50 9.17
CA ARG A 6 -3.73 -10.65 8.27
C ARG A 6 -3.87 -9.60 7.16
N ILE A 7 -2.83 -8.81 6.95
CA ILE A 7 -2.81 -7.77 5.92
C ILE A 7 -1.81 -8.20 4.86
N GLU A 8 -2.18 -8.18 3.59
CA GLU A 8 -1.32 -8.53 2.47
C GLU A 8 -1.42 -7.46 1.37
N VAL A 9 -0.37 -7.38 0.55
CA VAL A 9 -0.31 -6.51 -0.62
C VAL A 9 -0.32 -7.38 -1.86
N TYR A 10 -1.17 -7.05 -2.83
CA TYR A 10 -1.21 -7.63 -4.15
C TYR A 10 -0.79 -6.58 -5.18
N PHE A 11 -0.22 -7.03 -6.30
CA PHE A 11 0.18 -6.15 -7.39
C PHE A 11 -0.77 -6.31 -8.56
N GLN A 12 -1.40 -5.22 -8.97
CA GLN A 12 -2.20 -5.16 -10.19
C GLN A 12 -1.33 -4.62 -11.33
N PRO A 13 -1.09 -5.40 -12.40
CA PRO A 13 -0.28 -4.93 -13.53
C PRO A 13 -0.91 -3.74 -14.25
N ILE A 14 -0.07 -2.79 -14.65
CA ILE A 14 -0.43 -1.68 -15.53
C ILE A 14 0.29 -1.90 -16.87
N ILE A 15 -0.48 -1.93 -17.94
CA ILE A 15 -0.04 -2.37 -19.27
C ILE A 15 0.01 -1.17 -20.21
N SER A 16 1.13 -1.01 -20.93
CA SER A 16 1.19 -0.13 -22.10
C SER A 16 0.49 -0.82 -23.25
N ILE A 17 -0.62 -0.25 -23.73
CA ILE A 17 -1.36 -0.81 -24.88
C ILE A 17 -0.50 -0.71 -26.16
N LYS A 18 0.22 0.41 -26.32
CA LYS A 18 1.10 0.67 -27.47
C LYS A 18 2.22 -0.38 -27.56
N ASP A 19 2.88 -0.65 -26.44
CA ASP A 19 4.05 -1.53 -26.39
C ASP A 19 3.69 -2.98 -26.01
N LYS A 20 2.42 -3.24 -25.70
CA LYS A 20 1.87 -4.54 -25.26
C LYS A 20 2.67 -5.19 -24.11
N LYS A 21 3.16 -4.38 -23.18
CA LYS A 21 4.01 -4.83 -22.06
C LYS A 21 3.57 -4.23 -20.74
N ILE A 22 3.82 -4.94 -19.65
CA ILE A 22 3.71 -4.40 -18.30
C ILE A 22 4.87 -3.44 -18.07
N PHE A 23 4.57 -2.21 -17.67
CA PHE A 23 5.59 -1.21 -17.32
C PHE A 23 5.51 -0.76 -15.87
N ALA A 24 4.41 -1.08 -15.19
CA ALA A 24 4.21 -0.74 -13.79
C ALA A 24 3.28 -1.73 -13.10
N VAL A 25 3.26 -1.66 -11.77
CA VAL A 25 2.29 -2.35 -10.92
C VAL A 25 1.71 -1.38 -9.89
N GLU A 26 0.42 -1.53 -9.60
CA GLU A 26 -0.23 -0.85 -8.48
C GLU A 26 -0.29 -1.77 -7.26
N ALA A 27 0.17 -1.28 -6.12
CA ALA A 27 0.07 -1.98 -4.84
C ALA A 27 -1.32 -1.80 -4.22
N LEU A 28 -2.02 -2.92 -4.05
CA LEU A 28 -3.36 -2.97 -3.47
C LEU A 28 -3.37 -3.82 -2.20
N VAL A 29 -3.84 -3.24 -1.10
CA VAL A 29 -3.98 -3.96 0.17
C VAL A 29 -5.20 -4.89 0.16
N ARG A 30 -5.09 -6.02 0.84
CA ARG A 30 -6.20 -6.89 1.24
C ARG A 30 -6.03 -7.27 2.70
N GLY A 31 -7.13 -7.24 3.44
CA GLY A 31 -7.18 -7.81 4.78
C GLY A 31 -7.79 -9.21 4.72
N PHE A 32 -7.50 -10.02 5.71
CA PHE A 32 -8.12 -11.32 5.92
C PHE A 32 -8.48 -11.48 7.38
N ASP A 33 -9.69 -11.95 7.64
CA ASP A 33 -10.12 -12.32 8.98
C ASP A 33 -9.54 -13.70 9.40
N LYS A 34 -9.91 -14.16 10.60
CA LYS A 34 -9.50 -15.47 11.14
C LYS A 34 -9.97 -16.66 10.30
N ASN A 35 -11.00 -16.48 9.48
CA ASN A 35 -11.58 -17.50 8.61
C ASN A 35 -11.07 -17.39 7.16
N ASN A 36 -10.04 -16.55 6.91
CA ASN A 36 -9.52 -16.22 5.58
C ASN A 36 -10.53 -15.53 4.64
N SER A 37 -11.59 -14.92 5.16
CA SER A 37 -12.48 -14.09 4.35
C SER A 37 -11.81 -12.77 4.02
N VAL A 38 -11.92 -12.34 2.76
CA VAL A 38 -11.31 -11.09 2.27
C VAL A 38 -12.00 -9.89 2.89
N ILE A 39 -11.19 -8.95 3.37
CA ILE A 39 -11.60 -7.65 3.89
C ILE A 39 -11.07 -6.60 2.92
N THR A 40 -11.98 -5.77 2.42
CA THR A 40 -11.66 -4.73 1.44
C THR A 40 -10.86 -3.58 2.07
N PRO A 41 -10.07 -2.84 1.28
CA PRO A 41 -9.38 -1.64 1.76
C PRO A 41 -10.31 -0.67 2.49
N ASN A 42 -11.51 -0.41 1.96
CA ASN A 42 -12.46 0.51 2.57
C ASN A 42 -12.79 0.12 4.01
N ILE A 43 -13.03 -1.16 4.29
CA ILE A 43 -13.32 -1.64 5.65
C ILE A 43 -12.09 -1.48 6.55
N LEU A 44 -10.89 -1.83 6.05
CA LEU A 44 -9.65 -1.67 6.83
C LEU A 44 -9.40 -0.22 7.24
N PHE A 45 -9.55 0.71 6.30
CA PHE A 45 -9.32 2.13 6.54
C PHE A 45 -10.41 2.75 7.41
N SER A 46 -11.68 2.35 7.26
CA SER A 46 -12.76 2.77 8.17
C SER A 46 -12.47 2.35 9.62
N GLU A 47 -12.13 1.08 9.86
CA GLU A 47 -11.76 0.62 11.22
C GLU A 47 -10.52 1.34 11.77
N ALA A 48 -9.53 1.63 10.91
CA ALA A 48 -8.33 2.34 11.33
C ALA A 48 -8.61 3.80 11.69
N LYS A 49 -9.56 4.45 11.00
CA LYS A 49 -10.03 5.80 11.33
C LYS A 49 -10.76 5.80 12.68
N GLU A 50 -11.68 4.86 12.91
CA GLU A 50 -12.38 4.71 14.20
C GLU A 50 -11.40 4.52 15.37
N LYS A 51 -10.30 3.81 15.13
CA LYS A 51 -9.25 3.56 16.13
C LYS A 51 -8.15 4.61 16.18
N ASN A 52 -8.24 5.68 15.39
CA ASN A 52 -7.22 6.74 15.27
C ASN A 52 -5.81 6.21 14.94
N ILE A 53 -5.71 5.16 14.12
CA ILE A 53 -4.46 4.54 13.69
C ILE A 53 -4.27 4.54 12.17
N VAL A 54 -5.05 5.36 11.44
CA VAL A 54 -5.02 5.43 9.97
C VAL A 54 -3.62 5.71 9.42
N ASP A 55 -2.88 6.66 10.02
CA ASP A 55 -1.52 7.01 9.60
C ASP A 55 -0.55 5.83 9.77
N LYS A 56 -0.72 5.04 10.84
CA LYS A 56 0.10 3.85 11.11
C LYS A 56 -0.22 2.72 10.12
N LEU A 57 -1.50 2.54 9.80
CA LEU A 57 -1.94 1.53 8.83
C LEU A 57 -1.44 1.88 7.42
N ASP A 58 -1.61 3.14 6.99
CA ASP A 58 -1.13 3.64 5.69
C ASP A 58 0.38 3.40 5.54
N ASN A 59 1.17 3.84 6.52
CA ASN A 59 2.62 3.64 6.49
C ASN A 59 3.00 2.15 6.45
N TYR A 60 2.35 1.32 7.28
CA TYR A 60 2.59 -0.13 7.30
C TYR A 60 2.32 -0.79 5.94
N ILE A 61 1.23 -0.43 5.28
CA ILE A 61 0.87 -0.98 3.96
C ILE A 61 1.90 -0.56 2.91
N ARG A 62 2.32 0.71 2.90
CA ARG A 62 3.32 1.21 1.95
C ARG A 62 4.68 0.55 2.15
N THR A 63 5.16 0.43 3.39
CA THR A 63 6.42 -0.27 3.69
C THR A 63 6.34 -1.72 3.19
N LYS A 64 5.25 -2.43 3.50
CA LYS A 64 5.04 -3.81 3.05
C LYS A 64 4.98 -3.92 1.52
N ALA A 65 4.41 -2.93 0.85
CA ALA A 65 4.37 -2.88 -0.61
C ALA A 65 5.79 -2.71 -1.21
N ILE A 66 6.60 -1.80 -0.66
CA ILE A 66 7.98 -1.56 -1.08
C ILE A 66 8.85 -2.81 -0.85
N GLU A 67 8.75 -3.41 0.34
CA GLU A 67 9.46 -4.66 0.68
C GLU A 67 9.10 -5.80 -0.29
N LYS A 68 7.80 -5.99 -0.57
CA LYS A 68 7.34 -7.00 -1.52
C LYS A 68 7.75 -6.67 -2.96
N PHE A 69 7.85 -5.40 -3.31
CA PHE A 69 8.22 -4.94 -4.64
C PHE A 69 9.70 -5.15 -4.95
N LYS A 70 10.57 -5.14 -3.93
CA LYS A 70 12.03 -5.27 -4.08
C LYS A 70 12.46 -6.37 -5.04
N ILE A 71 11.89 -7.57 -4.91
CA ILE A 71 12.25 -8.72 -5.78
C ILE A 71 11.93 -8.46 -7.27
N TYR A 72 10.87 -7.70 -7.56
CA TYR A 72 10.47 -7.36 -8.93
C TYR A 72 11.34 -6.24 -9.49
N TYR A 73 11.73 -5.29 -8.64
CA TYR A 73 12.70 -4.24 -9.00
C TYR A 73 14.08 -4.82 -9.32
N GLU A 74 14.55 -5.80 -8.55
CA GLU A 74 15.81 -6.51 -8.82
C GLU A 74 15.79 -7.27 -10.15
N GLN A 75 14.62 -7.77 -10.58
CA GLN A 75 14.44 -8.43 -11.87
C GLN A 75 14.27 -7.47 -13.05
N ASN A 76 13.65 -6.30 -12.82
CA ASN A 76 13.46 -5.26 -13.81
C ASN A 76 13.43 -3.88 -13.14
N ASN A 77 14.57 -3.20 -13.16
CA ASN A 77 14.74 -1.88 -12.55
C ASN A 77 13.95 -0.75 -13.25
N ASN A 78 13.36 -1.03 -14.42
CA ASN A 78 12.47 -0.09 -15.12
C ASN A 78 10.99 -0.29 -14.77
N LEU A 79 10.66 -1.32 -13.99
CA LEU A 79 9.29 -1.54 -13.52
C LEU A 79 8.95 -0.47 -12.48
N LEU A 80 7.83 0.24 -12.67
CA LEU A 80 7.37 1.25 -11.73
C LEU A 80 6.43 0.66 -10.67
N LEU A 81 6.55 1.14 -9.44
CA LEU A 81 5.62 0.86 -8.35
C LEU A 81 4.71 2.06 -8.10
N PHE A 82 3.40 1.85 -8.21
CA PHE A 82 2.38 2.83 -7.84
C PHE A 82 1.88 2.51 -6.42
N LEU A 83 2.01 3.49 -5.53
CA LEU A 83 1.57 3.41 -4.13
C LEU A 83 0.35 4.30 -3.92
N ASN A 84 -0.62 3.76 -3.19
CA ASN A 84 -1.77 4.50 -2.70
C ASN A 84 -1.45 5.19 -1.38
N PHE A 85 -2.02 6.38 -1.16
CA PHE A 85 -1.90 7.16 0.07
C PHE A 85 -3.29 7.54 0.57
N GLU A 86 -3.52 7.39 1.87
CA GLU A 86 -4.70 7.98 2.50
C GLU A 86 -4.56 9.51 2.58
N SER A 87 -5.51 10.24 2.00
CA SER A 87 -5.45 11.71 1.87
C SER A 87 -5.29 12.43 3.21
N SER A 88 -5.94 11.95 4.27
CA SER A 88 -5.85 12.55 5.62
C SER A 88 -4.44 12.52 6.20
N VAL A 89 -3.59 11.59 5.73
CA VAL A 89 -2.18 11.49 6.14
C VAL A 89 -1.37 12.64 5.53
N ILE A 90 -1.64 12.98 4.28
CA ILE A 90 -0.97 14.08 3.54
C ILE A 90 -1.35 15.44 4.12
N GLU A 91 -2.60 15.61 4.54
CA GLU A 91 -3.07 16.88 5.12
C GLU A 91 -2.42 17.16 6.48
N LYS A 92 -2.30 16.14 7.34
CA LYS A 92 -1.59 16.27 8.62
C LYS A 92 -0.11 16.58 8.42
N SER A 93 0.52 15.98 7.41
CA SER A 93 1.94 16.18 7.14
C SER A 93 2.27 17.54 6.51
N LYS A 94 1.30 18.31 6.03
CA LYS A 94 1.55 19.72 5.64
C LYS A 94 1.80 20.63 6.83
N ASN A 95 1.43 20.21 8.04
CA ASN A 95 1.62 20.97 9.28
C ASN A 95 2.87 20.54 10.08
N GLN A 96 3.60 19.53 9.62
CA GLN A 96 4.84 19.05 10.22
C GLN A 96 5.83 18.75 9.09
N ASP A 97 6.92 19.51 9.03
CA ASP A 97 7.95 19.41 7.99
C ASP A 97 8.28 17.95 7.61
N PHE A 98 8.05 17.64 6.33
CA PHE A 98 8.13 16.30 5.79
C PHE A 98 9.59 15.84 5.76
N ASN A 99 10.02 15.06 6.75
CA ASN A 99 11.31 14.36 6.69
C ASN A 99 11.11 13.00 6.00
N LEU A 100 11.54 12.92 4.73
CA LEU A 100 11.66 11.68 3.94
C LEU A 100 12.78 10.78 4.49
N GLN A 101 12.77 10.45 5.78
CA GLN A 101 13.82 9.61 6.40
C GLN A 101 13.71 8.11 6.07
N PHE A 102 12.85 7.73 5.12
CA PHE A 102 12.63 6.34 4.72
C PHE A 102 12.71 6.10 3.21
N LEU A 103 13.40 6.99 2.48
CA LEU A 103 14.11 6.64 1.25
C LEU A 103 15.60 6.48 1.59
#